data_AF-D6EBB2-F1
#
_entry.id   AF-D6EBB2-F1
#
_cell.length_a   1.000
_cell.length_b   1.000
_cell.length_c   1.000
_cell.angle_alpha   90.00
_cell.angle_beta   90.00
_cell.angle_gamma   90.00
#
_symmetry.space_group_name_H-M   'P 1'
#
loop_
_entity.id
_entity.type
_entity.pdbx_description
1 polymer ?
#
loop_
_entity_poly.entity_id
_entity_poly.type
_entity_poly.pdbx_seq_one_letter_code
_entity_poly.pdbx_strand_id
1 'polypeptide(L)'
;MADDVRYLSELDRFAGRGVDHVIYLQAFGCLKGHVQARGALHGLAGRYPGMPVTVIDCDPEASALNRENRALLAIAAAKETCSGAPSGVTCPRR
;
A
#
# COMPACT_ATOMS: atom_id res chain seq x y z
N MET A 1 -10.78 17.10 9.72
CA MET A 1 -10.14 16.58 8.50
C MET A 1 -8.75 16.17 8.89
N ALA A 2 -8.49 14.86 8.97
CA ALA A 2 -7.19 14.34 9.39
C ALA A 2 -6.22 14.50 8.22
N ASP A 3 -5.58 15.66 8.15
CA ASP A 3 -4.51 15.95 7.21
C ASP A 3 -3.27 15.20 7.71
N ASP A 4 -3.18 13.91 7.40
CA ASP A 4 -2.00 13.09 7.69
C ASP A 4 -0.95 13.35 6.60
N VAL A 5 -0.41 14.57 6.62
CA VAL A 5 0.60 15.11 5.68
C VAL A 5 1.86 14.25 5.63
N ARG A 6 2.06 13.40 6.64
CA ARG A 6 3.28 12.62 6.84
C ARG A 6 3.60 11.69 5.67
N TYR A 7 2.59 11.13 5.02
CA TYR A 7 2.79 10.18 3.92
C TYR A 7 2.72 10.83 2.52
N LEU A 8 2.19 12.05 2.40
CA LEU A 8 1.94 12.69 1.10
C LEU A 8 3.23 12.88 0.29
N SER A 9 4.28 13.41 0.92
CA SER A 9 5.55 13.66 0.24
C SER A 9 6.23 12.38 -0.28
N GLU A 10 6.06 11.28 0.45
CA GLU A 10 6.64 9.98 0.08
C GLU A 10 5.82 9.32 -1.03
N LEU A 11 4.49 9.36 -0.93
CA LEU A 11 3.59 8.88 -1.97
C LEU A 11 3.75 9.68 -3.27
N ASP A 12 3.91 11.01 -3.21
CA ASP A 12 4.22 11.85 -4.38
C ASP A 12 5.55 11.45 -5.02
N ARG A 13 6.57 11.18 -4.20
CA ARG A 13 7.86 10.68 -4.70
C ARG A 13 7.72 9.30 -5.33
N PHE A 14 6.90 8.42 -4.81
CA PHE A 14 6.64 7.09 -5.38
C PHE A 14 5.87 7.20 -6.70
N ALA A 15 4.86 8.05 -6.77
CA ALA A 15 4.16 8.36 -8.01
C ALA A 15 5.10 8.93 -9.08
N GLY A 16 5.97 9.87 -8.71
CA GLY A 16 7.00 10.43 -9.62
C GLY A 16 8.04 9.41 -10.09
N ARG A 17 8.19 8.28 -9.39
CA ARG A 17 9.07 7.16 -9.76
C ARG A 17 8.34 6.03 -10.50
N GLY A 18 7.03 6.14 -10.72
CA GLY A 18 6.22 5.10 -11.36
C GLY A 18 6.04 3.85 -10.49
N VAL A 19 5.87 4.02 -9.17
CA VAL A 19 5.50 2.92 -8.27
C VAL A 19 4.00 2.65 -8.42
N ASP A 20 3.66 1.42 -8.81
CA ASP A 20 2.27 1.03 -9.06
C ASP A 20 1.55 0.48 -7.81
N HIS A 21 2.28 0.10 -6.76
CA HIS A 21 1.69 -0.47 -5.55
C HIS A 21 2.55 -0.23 -4.32
N VAL A 22 1.93 0.08 -3.19
CA VAL A 22 2.62 0.30 -1.90
C VAL A 22 2.08 -0.66 -0.86
N ILE A 23 2.98 -1.29 -0.10
CA ILE A 23 2.61 -2.16 1.02
C ILE A 23 3.01 -1.45 2.32
N TYR A 24 2.05 -1.24 3.20
CA TYR A 24 2.25 -0.66 4.53
C TYR A 24 2.20 -1.75 5.59
N LEU A 25 3.33 -2.01 6.22
CA LEU A 25 3.44 -2.97 7.32
C LEU A 25 3.13 -2.27 8.64
N GLN A 26 2.09 -2.71 9.33
CA GLN A 26 1.67 -2.14 10.60
C GLN A 26 1.94 -3.14 11.73
N ALA A 27 2.56 -2.68 12.82
CA ALA A 27 2.73 -3.50 14.01
C ALA A 27 1.37 -3.75 14.71
N PHE A 28 1.18 -4.97 15.21
CA PHE A 28 -0.03 -5.34 15.95
C PHE A 28 -0.18 -4.55 17.26
N GLY A 29 -1.43 -4.26 17.63
CA GLY A 29 -1.77 -3.60 18.90
C GLY A 29 -1.47 -2.09 18.96
N CYS A 30 -0.96 -1.47 17.89
CA CYS A 30 -0.74 -0.02 17.88
C CYS A 30 -2.06 0.70 17.57
N LEU A 31 -2.80 1.15 18.59
CA LEU A 31 -4.04 1.95 18.42
C LEU A 31 -3.83 3.18 17.51
N LYS A 32 -2.63 3.78 17.56
CA LYS A 32 -2.22 4.89 16.68
C LYS A 32 -2.04 4.45 15.22
N GLY A 33 -1.46 3.28 14.96
CA GLY A 33 -1.36 2.74 13.60
C GLY A 33 -2.75 2.32 13.08
N HIS A 34 -3.46 1.51 13.85
CA HIS A 34 -4.66 0.82 13.39
C HIS A 34 -5.84 1.72 13.08
N VAL A 35 -6.06 2.79 13.86
CA VAL A 35 -7.17 3.72 13.63
C VAL A 35 -6.72 4.92 12.82
N GLN A 36 -5.56 5.51 13.16
CA GLN A 36 -5.11 6.78 12.58
C GLN A 36 -4.41 6.57 11.23
N ALA A 37 -3.42 5.68 11.15
CA ALA A 37 -2.69 5.45 9.89
C ALA A 37 -3.58 4.72 8.86
N ARG A 38 -4.38 3.72 9.26
CA ARG A 38 -5.33 3.06 8.34
C ARG A 38 -6.37 4.04 7.79
N GLY A 39 -6.94 4.90 8.65
CA GLY A 39 -7.91 5.91 8.23
C GLY A 39 -7.31 6.94 7.28
N ALA A 40 -6.11 7.42 7.58
CA ALA A 40 -5.36 8.32 6.71
C ALA A 40 -5.03 7.69 5.35
N LEU A 41 -4.47 6.47 5.34
CA LEU A 41 -4.14 5.75 4.12
C LEU A 41 -5.38 5.46 3.26
N HIS A 42 -6.52 5.15 3.90
CA HIS A 42 -7.78 4.97 3.19
C HIS A 42 -8.28 6.26 2.54
N GLY A 43 -8.12 7.41 3.20
CA GLY A 43 -8.40 8.72 2.60
C GLY A 43 -7.44 9.07 1.45
N LEU A 44 -6.16 8.70 1.58
CA LEU A 44 -5.14 8.90 0.55
C LEU A 44 -5.31 7.99 -0.67
N ALA A 45 -5.92 6.81 -0.51
CA ALA A 45 -6.20 5.90 -1.62
C ALA A 45 -7.05 6.56 -2.73
N GLY A 46 -7.94 7.50 -2.39
CA GLY A 46 -8.69 8.28 -3.37
C GLY A 46 -7.85 9.28 -4.16
N ARG A 47 -6.72 9.75 -3.60
CA ARG A 47 -5.81 10.71 -4.24
C ARG A 47 -4.81 10.04 -5.18
N TYR A 48 -4.49 8.77 -4.96
CA TYR A 48 -3.54 8.00 -5.76
C TYR A 48 -4.19 6.71 -6.33
N PRO A 49 -5.18 6.82 -7.24
CA PRO A 49 -5.89 5.66 -7.78
C PRO A 49 -4.99 4.70 -8.58
N GLY A 50 -3.90 5.19 -9.15
CA GLY A 50 -2.90 4.38 -9.86
C GLY A 50 -1.84 3.73 -8.94
N MET A 51 -1.90 3.98 -7.63
CA MET A 51 -0.96 3.43 -6.66
C MET A 51 -1.72 2.99 -5.39
N PRO A 52 -2.46 1.87 -5.45
CA PRO A 52 -3.16 1.34 -4.29
C PRO A 52 -2.18 1.03 -3.14
N VAL A 53 -2.60 1.33 -1.91
CA VAL A 53 -1.85 1.05 -0.69
C VAL A 53 -2.49 -0.11 0.07
N THR A 54 -1.78 -1.23 0.18
CA THR A 54 -2.24 -2.41 0.93
C THR A 54 -1.66 -2.38 2.34
N VAL A 55 -2.53 -2.42 3.36
CA VAL A 55 -2.12 -2.47 4.77
C VAL A 55 -2.05 -3.93 5.23
N ILE A 56 -0.90 -4.33 5.77
CA ILE A 56 -0.68 -5.67 6.33
C ILE A 56 -0.33 -5.52 7.81
N ASP A 57 -1.16 -6.10 8.68
CA ASP A 57 -0.87 -6.19 10.11
C ASP A 57 0.13 -7.32 10.40
N CYS A 58 1.30 -6.97 10.94
CA CYS A 58 2.29 -7.88 11.47
C CYS A 58 1.92 -8.26 12.91
N ASP A 59 1.11 -9.31 13.02
CA ASP A 59 0.74 -9.93 14.27
C ASP A 59 1.84 -10.91 14.74
N PRO A 60 2.42 -10.72 15.95
CA PRO A 60 3.39 -11.66 16.50
C PRO A 60 2.79 -13.04 16.79
N GLU A 61 1.47 -13.13 17.03
CA GLU A 61 0.73 -14.38 17.21
C GLU A 61 0.41 -15.07 15.86
N ALA A 62 0.52 -14.34 14.74
CA ALA A 62 0.38 -14.93 13.42
C ALA A 62 1.63 -15.71 12.99
N SER A 63 1.40 -16.94 12.50
CA SER A 63 2.44 -17.79 11.95
C SER A 63 3.20 -17.07 10.82
N ALA A 64 4.49 -17.41 10.65
CA ALA A 64 5.32 -16.85 9.59
C ALA A 64 4.68 -17.05 8.20
N LEU A 65 4.08 -18.22 7.99
CA LEU A 65 3.35 -18.55 6.77
C LEU A 65 2.13 -17.64 6.54
N ASN A 66 1.39 -17.27 7.60
CA ASN A 66 0.25 -16.36 7.46
C ASN A 66 0.70 -14.94 7.05
N ARG A 67 1.86 -14.50 7.55
CA ARG A 67 2.47 -13.21 7.15
C ARG A 67 2.94 -13.23 5.70
N GLU A 68 3.63 -14.30 5.30
CA GLU A 68 4.08 -14.49 3.92
C GLU A 68 2.92 -14.55 2.93
N ASN A 69 1.86 -15.30 3.25
CA ASN A 69 0.68 -15.41 2.39
C ASN A 69 0.02 -14.05 2.14
N ARG A 70 -0.09 -13.19 3.16
CA ARG A 70 -0.64 -11.84 2.96
C ARG A 70 0.23 -10.96 2.06
N ALA A 71 1.55 -11.04 2.19
CA ALA A 71 2.46 -10.32 1.30
C ALA A 71 2.37 -10.86 -0.14
N LEU A 72 2.33 -12.18 -0.31
CA LEU A 72 2.21 -12.83 -1.62
C LEU A 72 0.89 -12.47 -2.31
N LEU A 73 -0.22 -12.45 -1.56
CA LEU A 73 -1.52 -12.03 -2.08
C LEU A 73 -1.53 -10.55 -2.49
N ALA A 74 -0.92 -9.66 -1.70
CA ALA A 74 -0.80 -8.25 -2.05
C ALA A 74 0.01 -8.07 -3.35
N ILE A 75 1.09 -8.83 -3.52
CA ILE A 75 1.91 -8.82 -4.74
C ILE A 75 1.14 -9.38 -5.93
N ALA A 76 0.36 -10.45 -5.74
CA ALA A 76 -0.48 -11.02 -6.79
C ALA A 76 -1.54 -10.02 -7.28
N ALA A 77 -2.25 -9.37 -6.35
CA ALA A 77 -3.23 -8.33 -6.68
C ALA A 77 -2.60 -7.13 -7.40
N ALA A 78 -1.38 -6.73 -7.01
CA ALA A 78 -0.64 -5.68 -7.72
C ALA A 78 -0.33 -6.07 -9.17
N LYS A 79 0.09 -7.32 -9.40
CA LYS A 79 0.36 -7.84 -10.76
C LYS A 79 -0.90 -7.88 -11.63
N GLU A 80 -2.05 -8.26 -11.06
CA GLU A 80 -3.34 -8.26 -11.76
C GLU A 80 -3.80 -6.84 -12.12
N THR A 81 -3.58 -5.87 -11.23
CA THR A 81 -3.91 -4.48 -11.49
C THR A 81 -3.06 -3.91 -12.64
N CYS A 82 -1.78 -4.27 -12.70
CA CYS A 82 -0.89 -3.90 -13.81
C CYS A 82 -1.24 -4.59 -15.14
N SER A 83 -1.91 -5.74 -15.14
CA SER A 83 -2.31 -6.41 -16.39
C SER A 83 -3.64 -5.90 -16.98
N GLY A 84 -4.44 -5.16 -16.18
CA GLY A 84 -5.77 -4.67 -16.57
C GLY A 84 -5.92 -3.16 -16.85
N ALA A 85 -4.90 -2.33 -16.66
CA ALA A 85 -5.01 -0.88 -16.81
C ALA A 85 -4.55 -0.34 -18.19
N PRO A 86 -5.28 0.61 -18.83
CA PRO A 86 -4.86 1.24 -20.07
C PRO A 86 -3.71 2.26 -19.85
N SER A 87 -2.59 2.01 -20.53
CA SER A 87 -1.64 2.98 -21.13
C SER A 87 -1.27 4.25 -20.34
N GLY A 88 -0.01 4.33 -19.88
CA GLY A 88 0.64 5.63 -19.65
C GLY A 88 1.95 5.62 -18.85
N VAL A 89 2.11 4.69 -17.90
CA VAL A 89 3.34 4.61 -17.10
C VAL A 89 4.12 3.40 -17.56
N THR A 90 5.26 3.66 -18.16
CA THR A 90 6.20 2.64 -18.59
C THR A 90 6.68 1.87 -17.37
N CYS A 91 6.03 0.75 -17.07
CA CYS A 91 6.69 -0.36 -16.41
C CYS A 91 8.01 -0.57 -17.17
N PRO A 92 9.19 -0.38 -16.55
CA PRO A 92 10.45 -0.66 -17.20
C PRO A 92 10.50 -2.18 -17.38
N ARG A 93 9.88 -2.65 -18.47
CA ARG A 93 9.88 -4.05 -18.89
C ARG A 93 11.33 -4.39 -19.19
N ARG A 94 11.81 -5.40 -18.47
CA ARG A 94 13.06 -6.10 -18.74
C ARG A 94 13.03 -6.78 -20.10
#